data_AF-A0A952VPW7-F1
#
_entry.id   AF-A0A952VPW7-F1
#
_cell.length_a   1.000
_cell.length_b   1.000
_cell.length_c   1.000
_cell.angle_alpha   90.00
_cell.angle_beta   90.00
_cell.angle_gamma   90.00
#
_symmetry.space_group_name_H-M   'P 1'
#
loop_
_entity.id
_entity.type
_entity.pdbx_description
1 polymer ?
#
loop_
_entity_poly.entity_id
_entity_poly.type
_entity_poly.pdbx_seq_one_letter_code
_entity_poly.pdbx_strand_id
1 'polypeptide(L)' 'CAHEVVEAIRRMVTEAGLRDRMPPASPTKIWKAMLHDKKVSAGQVIGVWPTRIGEVRMAPLGKAVFDRWYAESHV' A
#
# COMPACT_ATOMS: atom_id res chain seq x y z
N CYS A 1 5.61 8.55 2.44
CA CYS A 1 4.80 9.42 1.55
C CYS A 1 4.50 10.67 2.34
N ALA A 2 4.55 11.85 1.72
CA ALA A 2 4.16 13.06 2.43
C ALA A 2 2.65 13.04 2.72
N HIS A 3 2.23 13.59 3.87
CA HIS A 3 0.86 13.45 4.36
C HIS A 3 -0.16 14.07 3.39
N GLU A 4 0.18 15.22 2.82
CA GLU A 4 -0.62 15.94 1.83
C GLU A 4 -0.92 15.12 0.57
N VAL A 5 0.01 14.26 0.13
CA VAL A 5 -0.19 13.37 -1.01
C VAL A 5 -1.17 12.25 -0.66
N VAL A 6 -1.08 11.72 0.57
CA VAL A 6 -2.00 10.69 1.06
C VAL A 6 -3.41 11.24 1.14
N GLU A 7 -3.61 12.43 1.70
CA GLU A 7 -4.93 13.04 1.81
C GLU A 7 -5.52 13.45 0.45
N ALA A 8 -4.68 13.95 -0.48
CA ALA A 8 -5.13 14.23 -1.85
C ALA A 8 -5.63 12.97 -2.57
N ILE A 9 -4.91 11.85 -2.43
CA ILE A 9 -5.34 10.55 -2.99
C ILE A 9 -6.61 10.07 -2.32
N ARG A 10 -6.68 10.11 -0.97
CA ARG A 10 -7.87 9.69 -0.22
C ARG A 10 -9.09 10.46 -0.68
N ARG A 11 -9.00 11.80 -0.74
CA ARG A 11 -10.08 12.67 -1.17
C ARG A 11 -10.57 12.29 -2.57
N MET A 12 -9.67 12.15 -3.53
CA MET A 12 -10.01 11.76 -4.91
C MET A 12 -10.72 10.41 -4.97
N VAL A 13 -10.25 9.40 -4.22
CA VAL A 13 -10.88 8.08 -4.15
C VAL A 13 -12.29 8.18 -3.56
N THR A 14 -12.45 8.91 -2.46
CA THR A 14 -13.76 9.07 -1.78
C THR A 14 -14.77 9.89 -2.58
N GLU A 15 -14.33 10.94 -3.27
CA GLU A 15 -15.18 11.77 -4.14
C GLU A 15 -15.67 10.97 -5.37
N ALA A 16 -14.89 9.99 -5.82
CA ALA A 16 -15.31 9.03 -6.84
C ALA A 16 -16.28 7.95 -6.33
N GLY A 17 -16.67 8.00 -5.05
CA GLY A 17 -17.56 7.01 -4.43
C GLY A 17 -16.89 5.68 -4.10
N LEU A 18 -15.55 5.61 -4.13
CA LEU A 18 -14.78 4.42 -3.81
C LEU A 18 -14.38 4.39 -2.33
N ARG A 19 -14.13 3.19 -1.81
CA ARG A 19 -13.65 3.00 -0.43
C ARG A 19 -12.14 3.23 -0.36
N ASP A 20 -11.70 3.95 0.65
CA ASP A 20 -10.28 4.19 0.96
C ASP A 20 -9.70 3.20 1.99
N ARG A 21 -10.58 2.39 2.62
CA ARG A 21 -10.20 1.34 3.58
C ARG A 21 -10.27 -0.04 2.94
N MET A 22 -9.27 -0.86 3.26
CA MET A 22 -9.21 -2.25 2.83
C MET A 22 -10.29 -3.07 3.54
N PRO A 23 -10.96 -4.02 2.86
CA PRO A 23 -11.85 -4.96 3.52
C PRO A 23 -11.08 -5.87 4.51
N PRO A 24 -11.76 -6.44 5.52
CA PRO A 24 -11.12 -7.31 6.49
C PRO A 24 -10.43 -8.51 5.83
N ALA A 25 -9.12 -8.63 5.99
CA ALA A 25 -8.34 -9.76 5.52
C ALA A 25 -7.07 -9.92 6.37
N SER A 26 -6.75 -11.14 6.81
CA SER A 26 -5.59 -11.31 7.70
C SER A 26 -4.28 -10.84 7.05
N PRO A 27 -3.36 -10.23 7.83
CA PRO A 27 -2.09 -9.71 7.30
C PRO A 27 -1.26 -10.81 6.64
N THR A 28 -1.31 -12.04 7.18
CA THR A 28 -0.67 -13.23 6.60
C THR A 28 -1.21 -13.57 5.22
N LYS A 29 -2.53 -13.50 5.02
CA LYS A 29 -3.16 -13.80 3.72
C LYS A 29 -2.75 -12.77 2.68
N ILE A 30 -2.75 -11.49 3.05
CA ILE A 30 -2.35 -10.39 2.16
C ILE A 30 -0.87 -10.53 1.79
N TRP A 31 0.01 -10.71 2.77
CA TRP A 31 1.44 -10.85 2.53
C TRP A 31 1.77 -12.03 1.61
N LYS A 32 1.15 -13.19 1.84
CA LYS A 32 1.31 -14.37 0.96
C LYS A 32 0.88 -14.05 -0.46
N ALA A 33 -0.24 -13.35 -0.65
CA ALA A 33 -0.69 -12.94 -1.98
C ALA A 33 0.33 -11.99 -2.65
N MET A 34 0.89 -11.02 -1.91
CA MET A 34 1.91 -10.09 -2.42
C MET A 34 3.20 -10.78 -2.86
N LEU A 35 3.58 -11.89 -2.21
CA LEU A 35 4.75 -12.70 -2.61
C LEU A 35 4.58 -13.41 -3.95
N HIS A 36 3.35 -13.52 -4.45
CA HIS A 36 3.07 -14.07 -5.78
C HIS A 36 2.95 -12.99 -6.86
N ASP A 37 3.06 -11.71 -6.52
CA ASP A 37 3.08 -10.63 -7.51
C ASP A 37 4.34 -10.72 -8.38
N LYS A 38 4.21 -10.38 -9.67
CA LYS A 38 5.31 -10.43 -10.65
C LYS A 38 6.48 -9.51 -10.28
N LYS A 39 6.29 -8.53 -9.40
CA LYS A 39 7.32 -7.60 -8.92
C LYS A 39 8.04 -8.09 -7.66
N VAL A 40 8.13 -9.40 -7.45
CA VAL A 40 9.04 -9.98 -6.47
C VAL A 40 10.38 -10.26 -7.14
N SER A 41 11.43 -9.57 -6.69
CA SER A 41 12.82 -9.86 -7.09
C SER A 41 13.56 -10.35 -5.86
N ALA A 42 14.25 -11.50 -5.96
CA ALA A 42 15.01 -12.11 -4.87
C ALA A 42 14.23 -12.28 -3.54
N GLY A 43 12.90 -12.50 -3.59
CA GLY A 43 12.06 -12.66 -2.40
C GLY A 43 11.63 -11.36 -1.71
N GLN A 44 11.91 -10.20 -2.31
CA GLN A 44 11.42 -8.90 -1.86
C GLN A 44 10.25 -8.41 -2.70
N VAL A 45 9.15 -8.05 -2.04
CA VAL A 45 8.02 -7.38 -2.69
C VAL A 45 8.43 -5.96 -3.08
N ILE A 46 8.31 -5.59 -4.36
CA ILE A 46 8.51 -4.20 -4.79
C ILE A 46 7.16 -3.47 -4.80
N GLY A 47 7.05 -2.43 -3.98
CA GLY A 47 5.91 -1.53 -3.95
C GLY A 47 6.07 -0.34 -4.90
N VAL A 48 4.94 0.23 -5.31
CA VAL A 48 4.87 1.51 -6.04
C VAL A 48 4.34 2.56 -5.07
N TRP A 49 5.14 3.60 -4.84
CA TRP A 49 4.87 4.63 -3.84
C TRP A 49 4.64 5.97 -4.53
N PRO A 50 3.47 6.61 -4.38
CA PRO A 50 3.28 7.95 -4.91
C PRO A 50 4.21 8.93 -4.19
N THR A 51 4.88 9.80 -4.96
CA THR A 51 5.64 10.95 -4.45
C THR A 51 4.86 12.25 -4.62
N ARG A 52 4.03 12.32 -5.67
CA ARG A 52 2.99 13.33 -5.92
C ARG A 52 1.97 12.76 -6.90
N ILE A 53 0.85 13.43 -7.13
CA ILE A 53 -0.10 13.03 -8.19
C ILE A 53 0.60 13.05 -9.55
N GLY A 54 0.56 11.93 -10.27
CA GLY A 54 1.25 11.76 -11.55
C GLY A 54 2.70 11.28 -11.46
N GLU A 55 3.26 11.08 -10.26
CA GLU A 55 4.64 10.61 -10.07
C GLU A 55 4.74 9.51 -9.00
N VAL A 56 5.53 8.48 -9.29
CA VAL A 56 5.73 7.34 -8.41
C VAL A 56 7.19 6.92 -8.33
N ARG A 57 7.54 6.31 -7.20
CA ARG A 57 8.80 5.64 -6.93
C ARG A 57 8.55 4.14 -6.76
N MET A 58 9.35 3.30 -7.41
CA MET A 58 9.41 1.88 -7.08
C MET A 58 10.43 1.66 -5.96
N ALA A 59 10.05 0.95 -4.90
CA ALA A 59 10.99 0.60 -3.83
C ALA A 59 10.59 -0.68 -3.10
N PRO A 60 11.55 -1.44 -2.55
CA PRO A 60 11.28 -2.64 -1.77
C PRO A 60 10.35 -2.36 -0.58
N LEU A 61 9.46 -3.31 -0.32
CA LEU A 61 8.61 -3.36 0.86
C LEU A 61 9.02 -4.56 1.71
N GLY A 62 9.59 -4.29 2.88
CA GLY A 62 9.92 -5.32 3.85
C GLY A 62 8.70 -5.75 4.66
N LYS A 63 8.69 -7.01 5.11
CA LYS A 63 7.62 -7.59 5.94
C LYS A 63 7.31 -6.74 7.18
N ALA A 64 8.33 -6.27 7.89
CA ALA A 64 8.16 -5.47 9.11
C ALA A 64 7.49 -4.10 8.85
N VAL A 65 7.72 -3.51 7.67
CA VAL A 65 7.06 -2.26 7.27
C VAL A 65 5.60 -2.53 6.94
N PHE A 66 5.33 -3.62 6.22
CA PHE A 66 3.97 -4.06 5.92
C PHE A 66 3.17 -4.35 7.20
N ASP A 67 3.72 -5.11 8.14
CA ASP A 67 3.03 -5.49 9.38
C ASP A 67 2.66 -4.26 10.22
N ARG A 68 3.56 -3.27 10.28
CA ARG A 68 3.31 -1.98 10.95
C ARG A 68 2.19 -1.20 10.30
N TRP A 69 2.28 -1.00 8.98
CA TRP A 69 1.24 -0.30 8.21
C TRP A 69 -0.13 -0.98 8.37
N TYR A 70 -0.18 -2.31 8.34
CA TYR A 70 -1.42 -3.06 8.50
C TYR A 70 -2.05 -2.83 9.88
N ALA A 71 -1.24 -2.85 10.94
CA ALA A 71 -1.69 -2.58 12.31
C ALA A 71 -2.24 -1.15 12.46
N GLU A 72 -1.60 -0.16 11.84
CA GLU A 72 -2.04 1.25 11.90
C GLU A 72 -3.28 1.53 11.02
N SER A 73 -3.50 0.76 9.97
CA SER A 73 -4.57 1.02 8.98
C SER A 73 -5.93 0.39 9.33
N HIS A 74 -5.97 -0.54 10.29
CA HIS A 74 -7.17 -1.22 10.78
C HIS A 74 -7.64 -0.74 12.15
N VAL A 75 -7.06 0.33 12.68
CA VAL A 75 -7.60 1.11 13.80
C VAL A 75 -8.52 2.21 13.26
#